data_AF-A0A7M4ED07-F1
#
_entry.id   AF-A0A7M4ED07-F1
#
_cell.length_a   1.000
_cell.length_b   1.000
_cell.length_c   1.000
_cell.angle_alpha   90.00
_cell.angle_beta   90.00
_cell.angle_gamma   90.00
#
_symmetry.space_group_name_H-M   'P 1'
#
loop_
_entity.id
_entity.type
_entity.pdbx_description
1 polymer ?
#
loop_
_entity_poly.entity_id
_entity_poly.type
_entity_poly.pdbx_seq_one_letter_code
_entity_poly.pdbx_strand_id
1 'polypeptide(L)'
;MAADKPVENLWDEATCSICLDFFRDPVMVMGCGHNFRRAFITQCWEGAETDVTCPQCRQTFPQGTLGPNRQLASIVEIAKRLHVQKAKAAGGQRACGEHREALKLFCQDDEAPICMVCDRSRVH
;
A
#
# COMPACT_ATOMS: atom_id res chain seq x y z
N MET A 1 9.36 -6.16 -24.63
CA MET A 1 8.72 -4.87 -24.31
C MET A 1 7.93 -5.08 -23.03
N ALA A 2 8.36 -4.51 -21.91
CA ALA A 2 7.65 -4.64 -20.64
C ALA A 2 6.25 -4.05 -20.81
N ALA A 3 5.21 -4.82 -20.49
CA ALA A 3 3.87 -4.30 -20.37
C ALA A 3 3.88 -3.35 -19.16
N ASP A 4 4.15 -2.08 -19.42
CA ASP A 4 4.10 -1.02 -18.44
C ASP A 4 2.68 -0.98 -17.88
N LYS A 5 2.49 -1.56 -16.69
CA LYS A 5 1.22 -1.47 -15.98
C LYS A 5 1.34 -0.20 -15.13
N PRO A 6 0.85 0.96 -15.61
CA PRO A 6 1.08 2.25 -14.95
C PRO A 6 0.60 2.27 -13.49
N VAL A 7 -0.36 1.41 -13.15
CA VAL A 7 -0.92 1.25 -11.81
C VAL A 7 0.03 0.50 -10.86
N GLU A 8 0.82 -0.47 -11.35
CA GLU A 8 1.78 -1.20 -10.51
C GLU A 8 3.00 -0.33 -10.19
N ASN A 9 3.47 0.45 -11.16
CA ASN A 9 4.53 1.45 -10.98
C ASN A 9 4.12 2.52 -9.95
N LEU A 10 2.84 2.95 -9.96
CA LEU A 10 2.31 3.90 -8.98
C LEU A 10 2.27 3.33 -7.55
N TRP A 11 2.07 2.03 -7.39
CA TRP A 11 2.08 1.39 -6.08
C TRP A 11 3.47 1.30 -5.49
N ASP A 12 4.47 0.98 -6.32
CA ASP A 12 5.87 0.93 -5.91
C ASP A 12 6.34 2.30 -5.38
N GLU A 13 6.05 3.37 -6.13
CA GLU A 13 6.36 4.76 -5.75
C GLU A 13 5.61 5.23 -4.48
N ALA A 14 4.45 4.64 -4.19
CA ALA A 14 3.66 4.94 -2.99
C ALA A 14 4.03 4.06 -1.79
N THR A 15 4.96 3.11 -1.96
CA THR A 15 5.34 2.13 -0.95
C THR A 15 6.68 2.49 -0.33
N CYS A 16 6.77 2.33 0.99
CA CYS A 16 8.04 2.55 1.69
C CYS A 16 8.96 1.35 1.46
N SER A 17 10.15 1.56 0.88
CA SER A 17 11.14 0.50 0.62
C SER A 17 11.65 -0.21 1.89
N ILE A 18 11.42 0.39 3.06
CA ILE A 18 11.84 -0.16 4.36
C ILE A 18 10.71 -0.99 4.99
N CYS A 19 9.47 -0.47 4.99
CA CYS A 19 8.33 -1.14 5.60
C CYS A 19 7.59 -2.06 4.63
N LEU A 20 7.88 -1.99 3.33
CA LEU A 20 7.20 -2.70 2.24
C LEU A 20 5.67 -2.51 2.25
N ASP A 21 5.22 -1.36 2.75
CA ASP A 21 3.80 -0.99 2.86
C ASP A 21 3.63 0.49 2.52
N PHE A 22 2.41 0.90 2.16
CA PHE A 22 2.10 2.27 1.74
C PHE A 22 2.54 3.32 2.76
N PHE A 23 3.11 4.44 2.31
CA PHE A 23 3.52 5.50 3.26
C PHE A 23 2.33 5.97 4.13
N ARG A 24 2.49 5.89 5.45
CA ARG A 24 1.63 6.60 6.41
C ARG A 24 2.38 7.82 6.90
N ASP A 25 1.78 8.99 6.67
CA ASP A 25 2.35 10.28 7.03
C ASP A 25 3.76 10.47 6.44
N PRO A 26 3.88 10.52 5.09
CA PRO A 26 5.17 10.69 4.43
C PRO A 26 5.77 12.05 4.78
N VAL A 27 7.03 12.02 5.17
CA VAL A 27 7.85 13.20 5.45
C VAL A 27 9.07 13.19 4.53
N MET A 28 9.45 14.37 4.05
CA MET A 28 10.57 14.57 3.13
C MET A 28 11.70 15.31 3.84
N VAL A 29 12.92 14.85 3.61
CA VAL A 29 14.14 15.60 3.96
C VAL A 29 14.40 16.64 2.86
N MET A 30 14.17 17.92 3.14
CA MET A 30 14.23 19.03 2.17
C MET A 30 15.60 19.20 1.49
N GLY A 31 16.67 18.68 2.09
CA GLY A 31 18.02 18.77 1.52
C GLY A 31 18.38 17.69 0.50
N CYS A 32 17.73 16.52 0.52
CA CYS A 32 17.98 15.43 -0.44
C CYS A 32 16.74 14.91 -1.16
N GLY A 33 15.54 15.36 -0.78
CA GLY A 33 14.27 14.94 -1.39
C GLY A 33 13.81 13.53 -1.02
N HIS A 34 14.54 12.80 -0.17
CA HIS A 34 14.17 11.46 0.25
C HIS A 34 12.95 11.47 1.19
N ASN A 35 12.03 10.53 0.97
CA ASN A 35 10.78 10.41 1.69
C ASN A 35 10.80 9.22 2.63
N PHE A 36 10.33 9.41 3.85
CA PHE A 36 10.26 8.40 4.89
C PHE A 36 8.90 8.43 5.58
N ARG A 37 8.57 7.37 6.31
CA ARG A 37 7.47 7.42 7.28
C ARG A 37 7.91 8.25 8.47
N ARG A 38 7.04 9.13 8.99
CA ARG A 38 7.37 9.95 10.16
C ARG A 38 7.89 9.13 11.34
N ALA A 39 7.21 8.04 11.69
CA ALA A 39 7.62 7.18 12.80
C ALA A 39 9.05 6.64 12.64
N PHE A 40 9.42 6.24 11.40
CA PHE A 40 10.74 5.69 11.12
C PHE A 40 11.83 6.75 11.26
N ILE A 41 11.66 7.90 10.61
CA ILE A 41 12.71 8.94 10.63
C ILE A 41 12.83 9.60 12.01
N THR A 42 11.72 9.74 12.76
CA THR A 42 11.76 10.23 14.14
C THR A 42 12.56 9.30 15.03
N GLN A 43 12.44 7.98 14.86
CA GLN A 43 13.26 7.01 15.59
C GLN A 43 14.73 7.08 15.16
N CYS A 44 15.02 7.22 13.87
CA CYS A 44 16.41 7.35 13.38
C CYS A 44 17.13 8.60 13.92
N TRP A 45 16.39 9.67 14.19
CA TRP A 45 16.93 10.94 14.69
C TRP A 45 16.68 11.14 16.18
N GLU A 46 16.22 10.11 16.89
CA GLU A 46 16.02 10.15 18.33
C GLU A 46 17.38 10.41 19.01
N GLY A 47 17.48 11.51 19.76
CA GLY A 47 18.72 11.93 20.43
C GLY A 47 19.70 12.74 19.57
N ALA A 48 19.37 13.08 18.32
CA ALA A 48 20.18 14.01 17.53
C ALA A 48 19.87 15.47 17.92
N GLU A 49 20.86 16.16 18.49
CA GLU A 49 20.70 17.53 19.00
C GLU A 49 21.00 18.64 17.98
N THR A 50 21.76 18.34 16.92
CA THR A 50 22.19 19.36 15.93
C THR A 50 21.99 18.91 14.49
N ASP A 51 22.74 17.90 14.07
CA ASP A 51 22.83 17.47 12.69
C ASP A 51 22.24 16.07 12.54
N VAL A 52 21.40 15.90 11.52
CA VAL A 52 20.69 14.66 11.23
C VAL A 52 21.17 14.08 9.90
N THR A 53 21.45 12.78 9.89
CA THR A 53 21.89 12.09 8.68
C THR A 53 20.72 11.39 8.00
N CYS A 54 20.63 11.53 6.67
CA CYS A 54 19.66 10.81 5.87
C CYS A 54 20.02 9.31 5.80
N PRO A 55 19.12 8.38 6.18
CA PRO A 55 19.41 6.94 6.11
C PRO A 55 19.69 6.41 4.71
N GLN A 56 19.18 7.08 3.67
CA GLN A 56 19.28 6.62 2.28
C GLN A 56 20.55 7.11 1.57
N CYS A 57 20.82 8.43 1.59
CA CYS A 57 22.00 8.99 0.91
C CYS A 57 23.19 9.29 1.83
N ARG A 58 23.03 9.09 3.15
CA ARG A 58 24.06 9.38 4.18
C ARG A 58 24.55 10.82 4.21
N GLN A 59 23.80 11.75 3.61
CA GLN A 59 24.08 13.18 3.70
C GLN A 59 23.56 13.74 5.04
N THR A 60 24.32 14.67 5.60
CA THR A 60 24.02 15.32 6.88
C THR A 60 23.35 16.67 6.64
N PHE A 61 22.30 16.95 7.40
CA PHE A 61 21.48 18.16 7.31
C PHE A 61 21.24 18.72 8.70
N PRO A 62 21.03 20.05 8.83
CA PRO A 62 20.64 20.62 10.11
C PRO A 62 19.27 20.10 10.55
N GLN A 63 19.05 20.00 11.86
CA GLN A 63 17.76 19.68 12.44
C GLN A 63 16.67 20.66 11.95
N GLY A 64 15.46 20.15 11.71
CA GLY A 64 14.35 20.96 11.17
C GLY A 64 14.24 20.93 9.63
N THR A 65 15.13 20.23 8.94
CA THR A 65 15.06 20.02 7.47
C THR A 65 13.99 19.00 7.04
N LEU A 66 13.16 18.52 7.97
CA LEU A 66 12.11 17.53 7.71
C LEU A 66 10.73 18.19 7.64
N GLY A 67 10.05 18.02 6.52
CA GLY A 67 8.70 18.56 6.29
C GLY A 67 7.71 17.47 5.86
N PRO A 68 6.40 17.64 6.12
CA PRO A 68 5.38 16.72 5.63
C PRO A 68 5.26 16.82 4.10
N ASN A 69 5.21 15.69 3.41
CA ASN A 69 4.99 15.64 1.96
C ASN A 69 3.50 15.36 1.66
N ARG A 70 2.70 16.44 1.63
CA ARG A 70 1.25 16.35 1.34
C ARG A 70 0.95 15.80 -0.04
N GLN A 71 1.83 16.03 -1.02
CA GLN A 71 1.64 15.52 -2.39
C GLN A 71 1.79 14.01 -2.42
N LEU A 72 2.85 13.47 -1.80
CA LEU A 72 3.03 12.02 -1.68
C LEU A 72 1.90 11.38 -0.87
N ALA A 73 1.43 12.04 0.21
CA ALA A 73 0.27 11.55 0.96
C ALA A 73 -0.98 11.44 0.07
N SER A 74 -1.24 12.43 -0.78
CA SER A 74 -2.35 12.40 -1.75
C SER A 74 -2.21 11.26 -2.77
N ILE A 75 -1.01 11.09 -3.32
CA ILE A 75 -0.70 10.01 -4.27
C ILE A 75 -0.92 8.64 -3.64
N VAL A 76 -0.47 8.44 -2.39
CA VAL A 76 -0.66 7.19 -1.65
C VAL A 76 -2.15 6.88 -1.46
N GLU A 77 -2.97 7.89 -1.17
CA GLU A 77 -4.43 7.69 -1.04
C GLU A 77 -5.08 7.32 -2.38
N ILE A 78 -4.62 7.91 -3.50
CA ILE A 78 -5.07 7.52 -4.84
C ILE A 78 -4.64 6.08 -5.15
N ALA A 79 -3.38 5.73 -4.88
CA ALA A 79 -2.82 4.40 -5.09
C ALA A 79 -3.59 3.32 -4.31
N LYS A 80 -3.91 3.57 -3.04
CA LYS A 80 -4.75 2.68 -2.21
C LYS A 80 -6.15 2.52 -2.79
N ARG A 81 -6.80 3.60 -3.25
CA ARG A 81 -8.12 3.53 -3.88
C ARG A 81 -8.08 2.69 -5.15
N LEU A 82 -7.08 2.89 -6.00
CA LEU A 82 -6.88 2.09 -7.20
C LEU A 82 -6.60 0.62 -6.89
N HIS A 83 -5.86 0.34 -5.81
CA HIS A 83 -5.63 -1.03 -5.34
C HIS A 83 -6.93 -1.72 -4.92
N VAL A 84 -7.78 -1.03 -4.15
CA VAL A 84 -9.11 -1.54 -3.77
C VAL A 84 -9.99 -1.73 -5.00
N GLN A 85 -9.96 -0.81 -5.97
CA GLN A 85 -10.74 -0.96 -7.20
C GLN A 85 -10.25 -2.11 -8.07
N LYS A 86 -8.93 -2.30 -8.21
CA LYS A 86 -8.36 -3.46 -8.91
C LYS A 86 -8.72 -4.76 -8.21
N ALA A 87 -8.69 -4.81 -6.87
CA ALA A 87 -9.16 -5.96 -6.11
C ALA A 87 -10.67 -6.22 -6.32
N LYS A 88 -11.49 -5.17 -6.38
CA LYS A 88 -12.92 -5.26 -6.70
C LYS A 88 -13.21 -5.63 -8.16
N ALA A 89 -12.35 -5.28 -9.10
CA ALA A 89 -12.51 -5.61 -10.52
C ALA A 89 -11.98 -7.01 -10.85
N ALA A 90 -10.86 -7.41 -10.24
CA ALA A 90 -10.31 -8.76 -10.36
C ALA A 90 -11.11 -9.79 -9.54
N GLY A 91 -11.72 -9.35 -8.44
CA GLY A 91 -12.67 -10.08 -7.61
C GLY A 91 -14.07 -9.48 -7.70
N GLY A 92 -14.50 -9.07 -8.90
CA GLY A 92 -15.88 -8.66 -9.14
C GLY A 92 -16.78 -9.74 -8.57
N GLN A 93 -17.51 -9.40 -7.51
CA GLN A 93 -18.29 -10.31 -6.68
C GLN A 93 -19.10 -11.22 -7.60
N ARG A 94 -18.56 -12.39 -7.94
CA ARG A 94 -19.35 -13.43 -8.55
C ARG A 94 -20.41 -13.71 -7.50
N ALA A 95 -21.65 -13.41 -7.82
CA ALA A 95 -22.76 -13.76 -6.97
C ALA A 95 -23.14 -15.20 -7.31
N CYS A 96 -23.47 -16.00 -6.32
CA CYS A 96 -24.09 -17.30 -6.57
C CYS A 96 -25.38 -17.07 -7.37
N GLY A 97 -25.57 -17.77 -8.50
CA GLY A 97 -26.77 -17.62 -9.33
C GLY A 97 -28.06 -17.95 -8.56
N GLU A 98 -27.98 -18.92 -7.65
CA GLU A 98 -29.08 -19.40 -6.82
C GLU A 98 -29.31 -18.49 -5.59
N HIS A 99 -28.23 -18.18 -4.85
CA HIS A 99 -28.34 -17.52 -3.54
C HIS A 99 -28.13 -16.00 -3.59
N ARG A 100 -27.71 -15.43 -4.73
CA ARG A 100 -27.38 -14.00 -4.92
C ARG A 100 -26.39 -13.44 -3.88
N GLU A 101 -25.65 -14.29 -3.21
CA GLU A 101 -24.60 -13.93 -2.26
C GLU A 101 -23.23 -13.94 -2.92
N ALA A 102 -22.32 -13.11 -2.41
CA ALA A 102 -20.94 -13.07 -2.88
C ALA A 102 -20.25 -14.42 -2.67
N LEU A 103 -19.69 -14.99 -3.74
CA LEU A 103 -18.84 -16.16 -3.70
C LEU A 103 -17.52 -15.79 -3.01
N LYS A 104 -17.40 -16.16 -1.73
CA LYS A 104 -16.23 -15.86 -0.88
C LYS A 104 -15.43 -17.11 -0.50
N LEU A 105 -15.95 -18.28 -0.79
CA LEU A 105 -15.37 -19.57 -0.46
C LEU A 105 -14.95 -20.31 -1.73
N PHE A 106 -14.09 -21.32 -1.60
CA PHE A 106 -13.65 -22.15 -2.71
C PHE A 106 -13.87 -23.62 -2.34
N CYS A 107 -14.67 -24.34 -3.14
CA CYS A 107 -14.89 -25.78 -2.98
C CYS A 107 -13.69 -26.53 -3.57
N GLN A 108 -13.12 -27.49 -2.83
CA GLN A 108 -12.01 -28.31 -3.33
C GLN A 108 -12.48 -29.44 -4.26
N ASP A 109 -13.70 -29.97 -4.07
CA ASP A 109 -14.25 -31.04 -4.89
C ASP A 109 -14.68 -30.54 -6.29
N ASP A 110 -15.30 -29.37 -6.37
CA ASP A 110 -15.81 -28.78 -7.64
C ASP A 110 -14.84 -27.77 -8.28
N GLU A 111 -13.68 -27.53 -7.64
CA GLU A 111 -12.68 -26.53 -8.04
C GLU A 111 -13.28 -25.14 -8.39
N ALA A 112 -14.37 -24.78 -7.71
CA ALA A 112 -15.18 -23.61 -8.02
C ALA A 112 -15.40 -22.70 -6.80
N PRO A 113 -15.51 -21.37 -6.99
CA PRO A 113 -15.87 -20.45 -5.93
C PRO A 113 -17.36 -20.61 -5.56
N ILE A 114 -17.66 -20.76 -4.27
CA ILE A 114 -19.02 -20.97 -3.72
C ILE A 114 -19.39 -19.87 -2.71
N CYS A 115 -20.69 -19.73 -2.41
CA CYS A 115 -21.19 -18.85 -1.34
C CYS A 115 -21.30 -19.60 0.00
N MET A 116 -21.48 -18.88 1.10
CA MET A 116 -21.61 -19.47 2.44
C MET A 116 -22.84 -20.38 2.58
N VAL A 117 -23.89 -20.14 1.79
CA VAL A 117 -25.08 -20.99 1.79
C VAL A 117 -24.85 -22.30 1.02
N CYS A 118 -24.13 -22.27 -0.11
CA CYS A 118 -23.71 -23.50 -0.83
C CYS A 118 -22.86 -24.41 0.06
N ASP A 119 -21.88 -23.83 0.76
CA ASP A 119 -20.99 -24.53 1.70
C ASP A 119 -21.76 -25.23 2.82
N ARG A 120 -22.72 -24.52 3.45
CA ARG A 120 -23.54 -25.09 4.53
C ARG A 120 -24.55 -26.11 4.05
N SER A 121 -25.04 -25.96 2.82
CA SER A 121 -26.09 -26.83 2.28
C SER A 121 -25.50 -28.10 1.63
N ARG A 122 -24.17 -28.16 1.41
CA ARG A 122 -23.51 -29.16 0.55
C ARG A 122 -24.13 -29.24 -0.85
N VAL A 123 -24.69 -28.13 -1.30
CA VAL A 123 -25.27 -27.96 -2.63
C VAL A 123 -24.24 -27.16 -3.40
N HIS A 124 -23.24 -27.89 -3.88
CA HIS A 124 -22.19 -27.46 -4.78
C HIS A 124 -21.93 -28.67 -5.67
#